data_AF-A0A7D5BWD9-F1
#
_entry.id   AF-A0A7D5BWD9-F1
#
_cell.length_a   1.000
_cell.length_b   1.000
_cell.length_c   1.000
_cell.angle_alpha   90.00
_cell.angle_beta   90.00
_cell.angle_gamma   90.00
#
_symmetry.space_group_name_H-M   'P 1'
#
loop_
_entity.id
_entity.type
_entity.pdbx_description
1 polymer ?
#
loop_
_entity_poly.entity_id
_entity_poly.type
_entity_poly.pdbx_seq_one_letter_code
_entity_poly.pdbx_strand_id
1 'polypeptide(L)'
;MRQDPIPTAVADRLSAAARRLRDARRTALDRVAVAETEWEYADRTWSWPAGEAMTYFRELAPGEREVLDGLIADLDGLGEAESADGPRADSGAEIVGIGTGRVAVAIPGSAREGESESADADPLVAKLARYGPSAEMGDGRPQNRRERRIWSAVESHPFLPVLDDGSGGDWIAMPRADVPPDEPVREEALERVRAALAPHRDRFHFDELKPENVGAYRGRYWIVDYGRPAGDPLFVDPPGEPSETDPNANDPTETDPNASENPQDRSHKS
;
A
#
# COMPACT_ATOMS: atom_id res chain seq x y z
N MET A 1 -22.64 8.65 -2.35
CA MET A 1 -23.42 7.45 -1.95
C MET A 1 -23.33 7.35 -0.45
N ARG A 2 -24.45 7.24 0.27
CA ARG A 2 -24.41 6.81 1.68
C ARG A 2 -24.66 5.30 1.69
N GLN A 3 -23.85 4.55 2.40
CA GLN A 3 -24.22 3.23 2.91
C GLN A 3 -24.29 3.36 4.43
N ASP A 4 -25.01 2.44 5.06
CA ASP A 4 -25.05 2.38 6.52
C ASP A 4 -23.66 1.99 7.04
N PRO A 5 -23.29 2.44 8.25
CA PRO A 5 -21.99 2.12 8.83
C PRO A 5 -21.83 0.61 9.00
N ILE A 6 -20.57 0.14 9.00
CA ILE A 6 -20.29 -1.27 9.23
C ILE A 6 -20.83 -1.66 10.62
N PRO A 7 -21.56 -2.79 10.75
CA PRO A 7 -22.08 -3.23 12.04
C PRO A 7 -20.96 -3.31 13.08
N THR A 8 -21.21 -2.85 14.31
CA THR A 8 -20.19 -2.77 15.37
C THR A 8 -19.50 -4.12 15.61
N ALA A 9 -20.26 -5.21 15.56
CA ALA A 9 -19.70 -6.56 15.70
C ALA A 9 -18.65 -6.86 14.61
N VAL A 10 -18.94 -6.52 13.34
CA VAL A 10 -17.99 -6.68 12.23
C VAL A 10 -16.79 -5.75 12.42
N ALA A 11 -17.01 -4.48 12.74
CA ALA A 11 -15.96 -3.50 12.99
C ALA A 11 -14.98 -3.92 14.11
N ASP A 12 -15.50 -4.51 15.19
CA ASP A 12 -14.69 -5.03 16.30
C ASP A 12 -13.82 -6.21 15.86
N ARG A 13 -14.37 -7.13 15.05
CA ARG A 13 -13.62 -8.27 14.49
C ARG A 13 -12.52 -7.82 13.54
N LEU A 14 -12.81 -6.88 12.64
CA LEU A 14 -11.80 -6.30 11.74
C LEU A 14 -10.67 -5.61 12.52
N SER A 15 -11.01 -4.86 13.57
CA SER A 15 -10.03 -4.17 14.42
C SER A 15 -9.18 -5.14 15.24
N ALA A 16 -9.77 -6.21 15.77
CA ALA A 16 -9.03 -7.29 16.44
C ALA A 16 -8.09 -8.03 15.48
N ALA A 17 -8.57 -8.37 14.27
CA ALA A 17 -7.79 -9.05 13.26
C ALA A 17 -6.62 -8.20 12.75
N ALA A 18 -6.81 -6.90 12.46
CA ALA A 18 -5.74 -6.00 12.05
C ALA A 18 -4.60 -5.92 13.09
N ARG A 19 -4.94 -5.85 14.38
CA ARG A 19 -3.94 -5.87 15.46
C ARG A 19 -3.16 -7.19 15.47
N ARG A 20 -3.86 -8.33 15.45
CA ARG A 20 -3.24 -9.66 15.47
C ARG A 20 -2.41 -9.94 14.21
N LEU A 21 -2.83 -9.46 13.04
CA LEU A 21 -2.07 -9.53 11.79
C LEU A 21 -0.72 -8.85 11.92
N ARG A 22 -0.70 -7.62 12.46
CA ARG A 22 0.55 -6.91 12.71
C ARG A 22 1.46 -7.67 13.67
N ASP A 23 0.93 -8.17 14.77
CA ASP A 23 1.73 -8.89 15.78
C ASP A 23 2.29 -10.21 15.23
N ALA A 24 1.46 -10.98 14.51
CA ALA A 24 1.88 -12.23 13.86
C ALA A 24 2.98 -11.97 12.83
N ARG A 25 2.84 -10.87 12.07
CA ARG A 25 3.80 -10.48 11.05
C ARG A 25 5.13 -10.00 11.63
N ARG A 26 5.10 -9.18 12.69
CA ARG A 26 6.31 -8.79 13.43
C ARG A 26 7.05 -10.02 13.96
N THR A 27 6.32 -10.93 14.59
CA THR A 27 6.87 -12.21 15.07
C THR A 27 7.52 -13.02 13.95
N ALA A 28 6.93 -13.04 12.75
CA ALA A 28 7.49 -13.74 11.61
C ALA A 28 8.78 -13.08 11.10
N LEU A 29 8.83 -11.75 11.03
CA LEU A 29 10.02 -11.01 10.62
C LEU A 29 11.17 -11.13 11.63
N ASP A 30 10.87 -11.07 12.92
CA ASP A 30 11.85 -11.23 14.01
C ASP A 30 12.58 -12.59 13.92
N ARG A 31 11.88 -13.65 13.47
CA ARG A 31 12.45 -15.00 13.32
C ARG A 31 13.40 -15.14 12.14
N VAL A 32 13.34 -14.25 11.15
CA VAL A 32 14.16 -14.32 9.93
C VAL A 32 15.46 -13.49 10.08
N ALA A 33 15.69 -12.89 11.25
CA ALA A 33 16.93 -12.19 11.64
C ALA A 33 17.53 -11.37 10.49
N VAL A 34 16.79 -10.38 10.03
CA VAL A 34 17.30 -9.48 9.02
C VAL A 34 17.91 -8.27 9.74
N ALA A 35 19.22 -8.07 9.59
CA ALA A 35 19.90 -6.95 10.24
C ALA A 35 19.22 -5.62 9.86
N GLU A 36 18.85 -4.82 10.86
CA GLU A 36 18.27 -3.51 10.61
C GLU A 36 19.40 -2.55 10.20
N THR A 37 19.40 -2.11 8.95
CA THR A 37 20.26 -1.03 8.47
C THR A 37 19.46 0.26 8.51
N GLU A 38 19.99 1.25 9.21
CA GLU A 38 19.44 2.61 9.20
C GLU A 38 20.28 3.53 8.31
N TRP A 39 19.64 4.46 7.60
CA TRP A 39 20.32 5.55 6.87
C TRP A 39 19.46 6.80 6.80
N GLU A 40 20.06 7.94 6.48
CA GLU A 40 19.33 9.21 6.27
C GLU A 40 19.26 9.55 4.78
N TYR A 41 18.07 9.91 4.30
CA TYR A 41 17.84 10.38 2.92
C TYR A 41 16.61 11.30 2.87
N ALA A 42 16.69 12.40 2.11
CA ALA A 42 15.62 13.38 1.96
C ALA A 42 15.03 13.85 3.32
N ASP A 43 15.90 14.22 4.26
CA ASP A 43 15.57 14.69 5.62
C ASP A 43 14.72 13.71 6.45
N ARG A 44 14.77 12.42 6.12
CA ARG A 44 14.10 11.33 6.84
C ARG A 44 15.11 10.25 7.21
N THR A 45 14.93 9.66 8.39
CA THR A 45 15.60 8.41 8.79
C THR A 45 14.84 7.23 8.20
N TRP A 46 15.56 6.35 7.53
CA TRP A 46 15.08 5.12 6.93
C TRP A 46 15.66 3.95 7.71
N SER A 47 14.85 2.92 7.93
CA SER A 47 15.33 1.66 8.53
C SER A 47 14.84 0.48 7.71
N TRP A 48 15.67 -0.55 7.62
CA TRP A 48 15.55 -1.65 6.68
C TRP A 48 15.98 -2.95 7.31
N PRO A 49 15.17 -4.01 7.33
CA PRO A 49 15.76 -5.34 7.36
C PRO A 49 16.55 -5.55 6.06
N ALA A 50 17.87 -5.77 6.11
CA ALA A 50 18.89 -6.12 5.07
C ALA A 50 18.52 -7.15 3.96
N GLY A 51 17.26 -7.30 3.58
CA GLY A 51 16.79 -8.18 2.52
C GLY A 51 16.18 -7.41 1.36
N GLU A 52 17.03 -6.89 0.46
CA GLU A 52 16.60 -6.42 -0.89
C GLU A 52 15.76 -7.49 -1.61
N ALA A 53 15.96 -8.75 -1.26
CA ALA A 53 15.18 -9.91 -1.72
C ALA A 53 13.71 -9.95 -1.26
N MET A 54 13.25 -9.10 -0.34
CA MET A 54 11.90 -9.16 0.28
C MET A 54 11.02 -7.94 -0.02
N THR A 55 11.39 -7.14 -1.02
CA THR A 55 10.71 -5.90 -1.46
C THR A 55 9.21 -6.07 -1.71
N TYR A 56 8.78 -7.29 -2.07
CA TYR A 56 7.39 -7.64 -2.31
C TYR A 56 6.96 -8.87 -1.52
N PHE A 57 7.26 -8.92 -0.21
CA PHE A 57 6.72 -9.99 0.61
C PHE A 57 5.20 -9.87 0.72
N ARG A 58 4.53 -10.51 -0.22
CA ARG A 58 3.07 -10.64 -0.34
C ARG A 58 2.59 -11.97 0.24
N GLU A 59 3.49 -12.83 0.68
CA GLU A 59 3.11 -14.07 1.33
C GLU A 59 2.56 -13.80 2.74
N LEU A 60 1.70 -14.70 3.19
CA LEU A 60 1.20 -14.74 4.55
C LEU A 60 2.11 -15.63 5.38
N ALA A 61 2.64 -15.11 6.48
CA ALA A 61 3.24 -15.94 7.50
C ALA A 61 2.16 -16.89 8.09
N PRO A 62 2.54 -18.06 8.64
CA PRO A 62 1.58 -19.00 9.23
C PRO A 62 0.63 -18.35 10.23
N GLY A 63 1.16 -17.51 11.13
CA GLY A 63 0.33 -16.78 12.10
C GLY A 63 -0.59 -15.73 11.47
N GLU A 64 -0.23 -15.14 10.32
CA GLU A 64 -1.14 -14.24 9.60
C GLU A 64 -2.30 -15.01 8.98
N ARG A 65 -2.03 -16.21 8.45
CA ARG A 65 -3.06 -17.10 7.90
C ARG A 65 -4.04 -17.54 9.00
N GLU A 66 -3.54 -17.98 10.15
CA GLU A 66 -4.39 -18.34 11.29
C GLU A 66 -5.33 -17.20 11.73
N VAL A 67 -4.83 -15.95 11.71
CA VAL A 67 -5.65 -14.78 12.03
C VAL A 67 -6.74 -14.54 10.98
N LEU A 68 -6.43 -14.68 9.70
CA LEU A 68 -7.39 -14.47 8.62
C LEU A 68 -8.44 -15.59 8.58
N ASP A 69 -8.03 -16.84 8.74
CA ASP A 69 -8.94 -17.99 8.80
C ASP A 69 -9.91 -17.83 9.99
N GLY A 70 -9.40 -17.39 11.16
CA GLY A 70 -10.24 -17.08 12.32
C GLY A 70 -11.17 -15.89 12.11
N LEU A 71 -10.72 -14.84 11.40
CA LEU A 71 -11.59 -13.71 11.03
C LEU A 71 -12.72 -14.17 10.10
N ILE A 72 -12.40 -14.95 9.06
CA ILE A 72 -13.39 -15.46 8.11
C ILE A 72 -14.44 -16.29 8.85
N ALA A 73 -14.00 -17.22 9.70
CA ALA A 73 -14.92 -18.04 10.51
C ALA A 73 -15.80 -17.19 11.46
N ASP A 74 -15.22 -16.16 12.10
CA ASP A 74 -15.97 -15.24 12.95
C ASP A 74 -17.03 -14.46 12.15
N LEU A 75 -16.70 -14.02 10.92
CA LEU A 75 -17.63 -13.28 10.06
C LEU A 75 -18.73 -14.16 9.47
N ASP A 76 -18.39 -15.37 9.03
CA ASP A 76 -19.36 -16.34 8.53
C ASP A 76 -20.36 -16.74 9.64
N GLY A 77 -19.87 -16.92 10.88
CA GLY A 77 -20.70 -17.19 12.04
C GLY A 77 -21.67 -16.06 12.40
N LEU A 78 -21.31 -14.80 12.12
CA LEU A 78 -22.23 -13.66 12.29
C LEU A 78 -23.36 -13.70 11.25
N GLY A 79 -23.04 -14.00 9.99
CA GLY A 79 -24.03 -14.13 8.93
C GLY A 79 -25.03 -15.27 9.16
N GLU A 80 -24.59 -16.38 9.77
CA GLU A 80 -25.46 -17.50 10.15
C GLU A 80 -26.43 -17.15 11.28
N ALA A 81 -26.00 -16.36 12.27
CA ALA A 81 -26.85 -15.96 13.39
C ALA A 81 -27.97 -14.99 12.97
N GLU A 82 -27.75 -14.21 11.91
CA GLU A 82 -28.70 -13.20 11.41
C GLU A 82 -29.67 -13.76 10.35
N SER A 83 -29.34 -14.87 9.67
CA SER A 83 -30.06 -15.36 8.47
C SER A 83 -31.00 -16.56 8.71
N ALA A 84 -31.53 -16.74 9.92
CA ALA A 84 -32.31 -17.94 10.29
C ALA A 84 -33.57 -18.22 9.43
N ASP A 85 -34.04 -17.28 8.59
CA ASP A 85 -35.28 -17.40 7.80
C ASP A 85 -35.16 -16.97 6.30
N GLY A 86 -33.96 -16.88 5.69
CA GLY A 86 -33.81 -16.39 4.29
C GLY A 86 -32.77 -17.12 3.42
N PRO A 87 -32.89 -17.05 2.07
CA PRO A 87 -31.90 -17.62 1.16
C PRO A 87 -30.56 -16.87 1.28
N ARG A 88 -29.47 -17.62 1.41
CA ARG A 88 -28.09 -17.12 1.50
C ARG A 88 -27.69 -16.37 0.23
N ALA A 89 -27.07 -15.21 0.38
CA ALA A 89 -26.17 -14.69 -0.63
C ALA A 89 -24.89 -15.55 -0.62
N ASP A 90 -24.45 -16.03 -1.79
CA ASP A 90 -23.31 -16.95 -1.98
C ASP A 90 -21.92 -16.35 -1.63
N SER A 91 -21.85 -15.15 -1.03
CA SER A 91 -20.58 -14.46 -0.77
C SER A 91 -20.15 -14.58 0.70
N GLY A 92 -19.51 -15.70 1.05
CA GLY A 92 -18.79 -15.84 2.32
C GLY A 92 -17.60 -14.88 2.42
N ALA A 93 -17.07 -14.68 3.64
CA ALA A 93 -15.87 -13.89 3.82
C ALA A 93 -14.66 -14.59 3.17
N GLU A 94 -13.84 -13.85 2.43
CA GLU A 94 -12.67 -14.42 1.74
C GLU A 94 -11.54 -13.41 1.60
N ILE A 95 -10.30 -13.90 1.48
CA ILE A 95 -9.14 -13.05 1.15
C ILE A 95 -9.17 -12.74 -0.34
N VAL A 96 -9.33 -11.47 -0.70
CA VAL A 96 -9.38 -11.01 -2.10
C VAL A 96 -8.08 -10.38 -2.59
N GLY A 97 -7.16 -10.05 -1.67
CA GLY A 97 -5.86 -9.49 -2.06
C GLY A 97 -4.87 -9.46 -0.91
N ILE A 98 -3.59 -9.68 -1.22
CA ILE A 98 -2.51 -9.59 -0.25
C ILE A 98 -1.46 -8.63 -0.78
N GLY A 99 -1.39 -7.47 -0.14
CA GLY A 99 -0.35 -6.48 -0.35
C GLY A 99 0.73 -6.58 0.74
N THR A 100 1.84 -5.89 0.50
CA THR A 100 2.97 -5.90 1.43
C THR A 100 2.58 -5.35 2.81
N GLY A 101 1.82 -4.25 2.86
CA GLY A 101 1.37 -3.61 4.10
C GLY A 101 -0.11 -3.80 4.44
N ARG A 102 -0.91 -4.44 3.58
CA ARG A 102 -2.35 -4.60 3.80
C ARG A 102 -2.88 -5.92 3.24
N VAL A 103 -3.90 -6.49 3.88
CA VAL A 103 -4.67 -7.63 3.36
C VAL A 103 -6.09 -7.15 3.08
N ALA A 104 -6.60 -7.43 1.89
CA ALA A 104 -7.97 -7.15 1.50
C ALA A 104 -8.83 -8.40 1.73
N VAL A 105 -9.90 -8.24 2.50
CA VAL A 105 -10.86 -9.29 2.85
C VAL A 105 -12.24 -8.85 2.39
N ALA A 106 -12.93 -9.67 1.59
CA ALA A 106 -14.34 -9.46 1.29
C ALA A 106 -15.16 -9.69 2.56
N ILE A 107 -16.08 -8.77 2.84
CA ILE A 107 -16.99 -8.85 3.99
C ILE A 107 -18.44 -8.69 3.51
N PRO A 108 -19.40 -9.24 4.25
CA PRO A 108 -20.81 -9.03 3.95
C PRO A 108 -21.16 -7.52 3.93
N GLY A 109 -21.97 -7.11 2.97
CA GLY A 109 -22.56 -5.78 2.97
C GLY A 109 -23.59 -5.65 4.10
N SER A 110 -23.70 -4.47 4.71
CA SER A 110 -24.76 -4.19 5.67
C SER A 110 -26.07 -3.90 4.94
N ALA A 111 -27.12 -4.67 5.21
CA ALA A 111 -28.48 -4.35 4.75
C ALA A 111 -28.91 -2.99 5.32
N ARG A 112 -29.57 -2.17 4.51
CA ARG A 112 -30.11 -0.89 4.96
C ARG A 112 -31.25 -1.09 5.94
N GLU A 113 -31.25 -0.38 7.07
CA GLU A 113 -32.43 -0.34 7.94
C GLU A 113 -33.61 0.31 7.18
N GLY A 114 -34.65 -0.47 6.90
CA GLY A 114 -35.93 0.02 6.37
C GLY A 114 -36.25 -0.32 4.91
N GLU A 115 -35.39 -1.04 4.20
CA GLU A 115 -35.74 -1.65 2.90
C GLU A 115 -36.09 -3.13 3.14
N SER A 116 -37.40 -3.44 3.10
CA SER A 116 -37.90 -4.81 3.16
C SER A 116 -37.24 -5.68 2.09
N GLU A 117 -36.73 -6.84 2.52
CA GLU A 117 -36.40 -8.05 1.76
C GLU A 117 -35.95 -7.87 0.30
N SER A 118 -34.68 -8.22 0.03
CA SER A 118 -34.07 -8.51 -1.30
C SER A 118 -33.30 -7.42 -2.05
N ALA A 119 -32.97 -6.27 -1.45
CA ALA A 119 -31.88 -5.44 -2.00
C ALA A 119 -30.54 -5.98 -1.49
N ASP A 120 -29.88 -6.84 -2.29
CA ASP A 120 -28.52 -7.34 -2.04
C ASP A 120 -27.63 -6.20 -1.54
N ALA A 121 -27.25 -6.26 -0.26
CA ALA A 121 -26.29 -5.30 0.26
C ALA A 121 -24.99 -5.50 -0.54
N ASP A 122 -24.60 -4.49 -1.33
CA ASP A 122 -23.39 -4.56 -2.15
C ASP A 122 -22.24 -5.13 -1.31
N PRO A 123 -21.57 -6.21 -1.75
CA PRO A 123 -20.45 -6.77 -1.00
C PRO A 123 -19.37 -5.71 -0.82
N LEU A 124 -18.69 -5.78 0.31
CA LEU A 124 -17.66 -4.81 0.67
C LEU A 124 -16.29 -5.50 0.72
N VAL A 125 -15.24 -4.69 0.69
CA VAL A 125 -13.86 -5.11 0.93
C VAL A 125 -13.32 -4.29 2.09
N ALA A 126 -12.84 -4.98 3.12
CA ALA A 126 -12.05 -4.39 4.20
C ALA A 126 -10.55 -4.56 3.89
N LYS A 127 -9.81 -3.44 3.84
CA LYS A 127 -8.34 -3.46 3.76
C LYS A 127 -7.74 -3.38 5.16
N LEU A 128 -7.35 -4.51 5.71
CA LEU A 128 -6.72 -4.64 7.03
C LEU A 128 -5.24 -4.26 6.97
N ALA A 129 -4.82 -3.38 7.87
CA ALA A 129 -3.43 -3.00 8.02
C ALA A 129 -2.61 -4.15 8.63
N ARG A 130 -1.51 -4.53 7.97
CA ARG A 130 -0.50 -5.50 8.48
C ARG A 130 0.88 -4.86 8.51
N TYR A 131 1.79 -5.46 9.27
CA TYR A 131 3.13 -4.89 9.42
C TYR A 131 3.97 -5.11 8.15
N GLY A 132 4.35 -4.05 7.46
CA GLY A 132 5.25 -4.11 6.31
C GLY A 132 6.70 -4.38 6.75
N PRO A 133 7.55 -4.90 5.84
CA PRO A 133 8.93 -5.22 6.18
C PRO A 133 9.82 -3.97 6.33
N SER A 134 9.46 -2.79 5.80
CA SER A 134 10.30 -1.59 5.86
C SER A 134 9.56 -0.37 6.39
N ALA A 135 10.31 0.65 6.81
CA ALA A 135 9.76 1.96 7.18
C ALA A 135 8.92 2.60 6.06
N GLU A 136 9.30 2.38 4.79
CA GLU A 136 8.58 2.87 3.59
C GLU A 136 7.26 2.14 3.36
N MET A 137 7.26 0.81 3.47
CA MET A 137 6.03 0.01 3.31
C MET A 137 5.10 0.16 4.52
N GLY A 138 5.67 0.53 5.68
CA GLY A 138 4.97 0.93 6.90
C GLY A 138 4.07 -0.15 7.48
N ASP A 139 3.25 0.19 8.48
CA ASP A 139 2.34 -0.77 9.11
C ASP A 139 0.94 -0.84 8.47
N GLY A 140 0.80 -0.40 7.22
CA GLY A 140 -0.46 -0.34 6.48
C GLY A 140 -1.42 0.77 6.94
N ARG A 141 -1.40 1.15 8.22
CA ARG A 141 -2.30 2.18 8.76
C ARG A 141 -2.09 3.56 8.14
N PRO A 142 -0.85 4.03 7.85
CA PRO A 142 -0.66 5.29 7.13
C PRO A 142 -1.36 5.30 5.77
N GLN A 143 -1.31 4.18 5.02
CA GLN A 143 -1.97 4.05 3.72
C GLN A 143 -3.49 4.15 3.87
N ASN A 144 -4.07 3.42 4.83
CA ASN A 144 -5.50 3.48 5.15
C ASN A 144 -5.97 4.89 5.55
N ARG A 145 -5.24 5.56 6.45
CA ARG A 145 -5.53 6.96 6.84
C ARG A 145 -5.44 7.92 5.66
N ARG A 146 -4.51 7.67 4.74
CA ARG A 146 -4.32 8.51 3.56
C ARG A 146 -5.45 8.32 2.55
N GLU A 147 -5.86 7.08 2.26
CA GLU A 147 -7.04 6.82 1.41
C GLU A 147 -8.27 7.48 1.99
N ARG A 148 -8.52 7.30 3.30
CA ARG A 148 -9.63 7.97 3.98
C ARG A 148 -9.58 9.49 3.83
N ARG A 149 -8.39 10.10 4.00
CA ARG A 149 -8.19 11.55 3.87
C ARG A 149 -8.42 12.05 2.44
N ILE A 150 -7.91 11.33 1.43
CA ILE A 150 -8.12 11.68 0.02
C ILE A 150 -9.61 11.59 -0.31
N TRP A 151 -10.26 10.51 0.09
CA TRP A 151 -11.68 10.35 -0.12
C TRP A 151 -12.48 11.48 0.54
N SER A 152 -12.23 11.81 1.82
CA SER A 152 -12.90 12.94 2.50
C SER A 152 -12.70 14.28 1.80
N ALA A 153 -11.57 14.47 1.11
CA ALA A 153 -11.24 15.73 0.46
C ALA A 153 -11.85 15.85 -0.95
N VAL A 154 -12.11 14.72 -1.61
CA VAL A 154 -12.58 14.67 -3.01
C VAL A 154 -14.05 14.28 -3.09
N GLU A 155 -14.46 13.25 -2.34
CA GLU A 155 -15.81 12.67 -2.27
C GLU A 155 -16.45 12.39 -3.65
N SER A 156 -15.59 12.13 -4.64
CA SER A 156 -16.02 11.94 -6.03
C SER A 156 -15.13 10.94 -6.77
N HIS A 157 -15.65 10.52 -7.94
CA HIS A 157 -14.86 9.85 -8.98
C HIS A 157 -13.59 10.67 -9.29
N PRO A 158 -12.42 10.03 -9.54
CA PRO A 158 -12.21 8.61 -9.83
C PRO A 158 -11.85 7.72 -8.64
N PHE A 159 -11.79 8.23 -7.41
CA PHE A 159 -11.41 7.43 -6.25
C PHE A 159 -12.58 6.57 -5.79
N LEU A 160 -12.37 5.26 -5.64
CA LEU A 160 -13.39 4.38 -5.08
C LEU A 160 -13.71 4.82 -3.64
N PRO A 161 -14.98 4.96 -3.24
CA PRO A 161 -15.34 5.49 -1.93
C PRO A 161 -14.76 4.70 -0.76
N VAL A 162 -14.26 5.41 0.26
CA VAL A 162 -14.08 4.85 1.61
C VAL A 162 -15.37 5.08 2.40
N LEU A 163 -16.03 3.99 2.77
CA LEU A 163 -17.35 4.00 3.40
C LEU A 163 -17.24 4.08 4.92
N ASP A 164 -16.24 3.40 5.48
CA ASP A 164 -16.01 3.33 6.92
C ASP A 164 -14.52 3.06 7.21
N ASP A 165 -14.08 3.34 8.44
CA ASP A 165 -12.70 3.18 8.85
C ASP A 165 -12.52 2.77 10.33
N GLY A 166 -11.49 1.96 10.57
CA GLY A 166 -11.09 1.54 11.89
C GLY A 166 -10.22 2.56 12.61
N SER A 167 -10.33 2.60 13.94
CA SER A 167 -9.52 3.49 14.78
C SER A 167 -8.03 3.41 14.45
N GLY A 168 -7.39 4.58 14.32
CA GLY A 168 -5.97 4.68 14.00
C GLY A 168 -5.58 4.19 12.60
N GLY A 169 -6.53 3.86 11.72
CA GLY A 169 -6.27 3.33 10.37
C GLY A 169 -6.10 1.81 10.32
N ASP A 170 -6.55 1.08 11.34
CA ASP A 170 -6.45 -0.38 11.39
C ASP A 170 -7.10 -1.07 10.18
N TRP A 171 -8.17 -0.48 9.64
CA TRP A 171 -8.80 -0.93 8.41
C TRP A 171 -9.56 0.21 7.73
N ILE A 172 -9.90 0.02 6.46
CA ILE A 172 -10.92 0.82 5.74
C ILE A 172 -11.85 -0.13 5.00
N ALA A 173 -13.13 0.22 4.91
CA ALA A 173 -14.14 -0.51 4.15
C ALA A 173 -14.51 0.26 2.87
N MET A 174 -14.56 -0.46 1.75
CA MET A 174 -14.85 0.08 0.43
C MET A 174 -15.85 -0.84 -0.28
N PRO A 175 -16.59 -0.37 -1.30
CA PRO A 175 -17.36 -1.27 -2.15
C PRO A 175 -16.46 -2.33 -2.80
N ARG A 176 -16.98 -3.54 -3.01
CA ARG A 176 -16.28 -4.57 -3.79
C ARG A 176 -16.38 -4.21 -5.28
N ALA A 177 -15.24 -3.87 -5.87
CA ALA A 177 -15.08 -3.68 -7.30
C ALA A 177 -14.45 -4.93 -7.93
N ASP A 178 -14.71 -5.16 -9.20
CA ASP A 178 -14.04 -6.21 -9.98
C ASP A 178 -12.65 -5.70 -10.39
N VAL A 179 -11.60 -6.34 -9.88
CA VAL A 179 -10.21 -5.89 -10.00
C VAL A 179 -9.32 -7.04 -10.49
N PRO A 180 -8.53 -6.85 -11.57
CA PRO A 180 -8.63 -5.75 -12.53
C PRO A 180 -9.94 -5.85 -13.35
N PRO A 181 -10.31 -4.82 -14.13
CA PRO A 181 -11.35 -4.97 -15.13
C PRO A 181 -10.98 -6.07 -16.14
N ASP A 182 -11.99 -6.67 -16.76
CA ASP A 182 -11.83 -7.71 -17.77
C ASP A 182 -10.84 -7.30 -18.86
N GLU A 183 -10.02 -8.25 -19.32
CA GLU A 183 -8.98 -8.02 -20.33
C GLU A 183 -9.46 -7.20 -21.54
N PRO A 184 -10.64 -7.47 -22.15
CA PRO A 184 -11.09 -6.76 -23.34
C PRO A 184 -11.33 -5.26 -23.15
N VAL A 185 -11.54 -4.80 -21.90
CA VAL A 185 -11.86 -3.40 -21.58
C VAL A 185 -10.78 -2.74 -20.73
N ARG A 186 -9.71 -3.46 -20.35
CA ARG A 186 -8.73 -3.02 -19.37
C ARG A 186 -7.94 -1.79 -19.81
N GLU A 187 -7.46 -1.76 -21.05
CA GLU A 187 -6.71 -0.61 -21.58
C GLU A 187 -7.58 0.64 -21.60
N GLU A 188 -8.81 0.50 -22.12
CA GLU A 188 -9.80 1.58 -22.12
C GLU A 188 -10.14 2.05 -20.69
N ALA A 189 -10.26 1.13 -19.74
CA ALA A 189 -10.51 1.45 -18.34
C ALA A 189 -9.36 2.29 -17.75
N LEU A 190 -8.11 1.90 -17.99
CA LEU A 190 -6.92 2.63 -17.55
C LEU A 190 -6.87 4.04 -18.17
N GLU A 191 -7.18 4.18 -19.45
CA GLU A 191 -7.22 5.48 -20.13
C GLU A 191 -8.31 6.39 -19.56
N ARG A 192 -9.52 5.87 -19.38
CA ARG A 192 -10.66 6.61 -18.79
C ARG A 192 -10.35 7.08 -17.37
N VAL A 193 -9.75 6.20 -16.57
CA VAL A 193 -9.34 6.55 -15.20
C VAL A 193 -8.18 7.57 -15.21
N ARG A 194 -7.19 7.42 -16.10
CA ARG A 194 -6.10 8.39 -16.27
C ARG A 194 -6.64 9.79 -16.59
N ALA A 195 -7.60 9.88 -17.50
CA ALA A 195 -8.24 11.15 -17.86
C ALA A 195 -9.00 11.75 -16.67
N ALA A 196 -9.75 10.93 -15.94
CA ALA A 196 -10.48 11.37 -14.74
C ALA A 196 -9.58 11.76 -13.57
N LEU A 197 -8.36 11.21 -13.48
CA LEU A 197 -7.35 11.57 -12.48
C LEU A 197 -6.64 12.90 -12.79
N ALA A 198 -6.72 13.41 -14.02
CA ALA A 198 -6.00 14.61 -14.42
C ALA A 198 -6.25 15.85 -13.52
N PRO A 199 -7.45 16.09 -12.97
CA PRO A 199 -7.70 17.18 -12.02
C PRO A 199 -7.14 16.92 -10.60
N HIS A 200 -6.69 15.70 -10.31
CA HIS A 200 -6.27 15.25 -8.97
C HIS A 200 -4.78 14.83 -8.93
N ARG A 201 -3.96 15.42 -9.81
CA ARG A 201 -2.55 15.03 -9.99
C ARG A 201 -1.69 15.21 -8.75
N ASP A 202 -2.05 16.15 -7.88
CA ASP A 202 -1.41 16.43 -6.61
C ASP A 202 -1.77 15.41 -5.50
N ARG A 203 -2.80 14.60 -5.72
CA ARG A 203 -3.34 13.66 -4.72
C ARG A 203 -2.97 12.21 -5.00
N PHE A 204 -2.68 11.87 -6.26
CA PHE A 204 -2.44 10.50 -6.70
C PHE A 204 -1.03 10.32 -7.29
N HIS A 205 -0.39 9.20 -6.95
CA HIS A 205 0.91 8.83 -7.49
C HIS A 205 0.73 8.07 -8.81
N PHE A 206 1.07 8.66 -9.96
CA PHE A 206 0.74 8.04 -11.27
C PHE A 206 1.43 6.72 -11.57
N ASP A 207 2.55 6.39 -10.90
CA ASP A 207 3.14 5.04 -11.02
C ASP A 207 2.26 3.96 -10.36
N GLU A 208 1.29 4.34 -9.54
CA GLU A 208 0.27 3.43 -9.01
C GLU A 208 -0.90 3.23 -9.98
N LEU A 209 -0.91 3.90 -11.14
CA LEU A 209 -1.92 3.65 -12.17
C LEU A 209 -1.56 2.38 -12.96
N LYS A 210 -1.90 1.23 -12.37
CA LYS A 210 -1.69 -0.10 -12.92
C LYS A 210 -3.02 -0.86 -12.96
N PRO A 211 -3.16 -1.90 -13.82
CA PRO A 211 -4.38 -2.72 -13.88
C PRO A 211 -4.92 -3.16 -12.52
N GLU A 212 -4.04 -3.62 -11.63
CA GLU A 212 -4.38 -4.14 -10.30
C GLU A 212 -4.92 -3.07 -9.34
N ASN A 213 -4.77 -1.78 -9.65
CA ASN A 213 -5.26 -0.66 -8.87
C ASN A 213 -6.48 0.02 -9.50
N VAL A 214 -7.01 -0.54 -10.58
CA VAL A 214 -8.27 -0.11 -11.22
C VAL A 214 -9.32 -1.19 -11.02
N GLY A 215 -10.56 -0.78 -10.76
CA GLY A 215 -11.68 -1.71 -10.60
C GLY A 215 -12.96 -1.22 -11.28
N ALA A 216 -13.78 -2.16 -11.74
CA ALA A 216 -15.11 -1.88 -12.24
C ALA A 216 -16.12 -1.94 -11.08
N TYR A 217 -16.91 -0.88 -10.91
CA TYR A 217 -17.98 -0.83 -9.90
C TYR A 217 -19.12 0.05 -10.39
N ARG A 218 -20.35 -0.50 -10.37
CA ARG A 218 -21.59 0.16 -10.82
C ARG A 218 -21.47 0.86 -12.19
N GLY A 219 -20.90 0.14 -13.16
CA GLY A 219 -20.77 0.58 -14.55
C GLY A 219 -19.71 1.68 -14.78
N ARG A 220 -18.81 1.91 -13.82
CA ARG A 220 -17.71 2.88 -13.94
C ARG A 220 -16.39 2.23 -13.52
N TYR A 221 -15.29 2.83 -13.97
CA TYR A 221 -13.93 2.44 -13.57
C TYR A 221 -13.40 3.39 -12.51
N TRP A 222 -12.80 2.83 -11.47
CA TRP A 222 -12.37 3.54 -10.27
C TRP A 222 -10.93 3.18 -9.93
N ILE A 223 -10.21 4.11 -9.29
CA ILE A 223 -8.99 3.76 -8.57
C ILE A 223 -9.38 3.11 -7.25
N VAL A 224 -8.93 1.88 -7.07
CA VAL A 224 -9.21 1.11 -5.84
C VAL A 224 -8.09 1.23 -4.81
N ASP A 225 -6.85 1.55 -5.20
CA ASP A 225 -5.73 1.80 -4.29
C ASP A 225 -5.09 3.16 -4.59
N TYR A 226 -5.11 4.03 -3.58
CA TYR A 226 -4.58 5.39 -3.65
C TYR A 226 -3.92 5.80 -2.33
N GLY A 227 -3.44 4.81 -1.57
CA GLY A 227 -2.81 5.01 -0.26
C GLY A 227 -1.39 5.57 -0.32
N ARG A 228 -0.74 5.57 -1.49
CA ARG A 228 0.64 6.03 -1.66
C ARG A 228 0.76 7.54 -1.90
N PRO A 229 1.63 8.27 -1.15
CA PRO A 229 1.90 9.69 -1.36
C PRO A 229 2.24 10.03 -2.82
N ALA A 230 1.79 11.19 -3.30
CA ALA A 230 2.21 11.69 -4.61
C ALA A 230 3.64 12.24 -4.52
N GLY A 231 4.50 11.92 -5.50
CA GLY A 231 5.85 12.48 -5.61
C GLY A 231 6.94 11.82 -4.76
N ASP A 232 6.66 10.76 -4.01
CA ASP A 232 7.72 9.96 -3.36
C ASP A 232 8.41 9.06 -4.41
N PRO A 233 9.75 9.12 -4.58
CA PRO A 233 10.46 8.20 -5.47
C PRO A 233 10.10 6.74 -5.16
N LEU A 234 9.93 5.91 -6.20
CA LEU A 234 9.98 4.45 -6.06
C LEU A 234 11.37 4.08 -5.58
N PHE A 235 11.46 3.38 -4.43
CA PHE A 235 12.66 2.67 -3.97
C PHE A 235 13.95 3.46 -4.15
N VAL A 236 14.40 4.14 -3.09
CA VAL A 236 15.73 4.74 -3.13
C VAL A 236 16.72 3.60 -3.02
N ASP A 237 17.54 3.38 -4.05
CA ASP A 237 18.73 2.55 -3.92
C ASP A 237 19.50 3.06 -2.69
N PRO A 238 20.01 2.17 -1.81
CA PRO A 238 20.89 2.63 -0.75
C PRO A 238 22.02 3.44 -1.40
N PRO A 239 22.51 4.52 -0.76
CA PRO A 239 23.74 5.15 -1.23
C PRO A 239 24.76 4.02 -1.36
N GLY A 240 25.26 3.82 -2.59
CA GLY A 240 26.25 2.77 -2.86
C GLY A 240 27.36 2.90 -1.83
N GLU A 241 27.96 1.76 -1.44
CA GLU A 241 29.12 1.77 -0.56
C GLU A 241 30.03 2.91 -1.01
N PRO A 242 30.49 3.79 -0.09
CA PRO A 242 31.37 4.87 -0.47
C PRO A 242 32.52 4.23 -1.22
N SER A 243 32.53 4.46 -2.53
CA SER A 243 33.60 4.04 -3.42
C SER A 243 34.85 4.44 -2.69
N GLU A 244 35.69 3.47 -2.33
CA GLU A 244 37.02 3.75 -1.81
C GLU A 244 37.58 4.82 -2.74
N THR A 245 37.72 6.02 -2.19
CA THR A 245 38.30 7.16 -2.87
C THR A 245 39.61 6.66 -3.44
N ASP A 246 39.71 6.59 -4.76
CA ASP A 246 40.95 6.40 -5.47
C ASP A 246 41.95 7.40 -4.86
N PRO A 247 43.02 6.97 -4.18
CA PRO A 247 43.89 7.87 -3.42
C PRO A 247 44.77 8.76 -4.34
N ASN A 248 44.42 8.87 -5.62
CA ASN A 248 45.14 9.65 -6.63
C ASN A 248 44.36 10.84 -7.22
N ALA A 249 43.23 11.25 -6.62
CA ALA A 249 42.62 12.52 -6.97
C ALA A 249 43.32 13.68 -6.23
N ASN A 250 44.34 14.23 -6.89
CA ASN A 250 45.12 15.43 -6.57
C ASN A 250 44.49 16.41 -5.55
N ASP A 251 45.24 16.61 -4.47
CA ASP A 251 45.17 17.71 -3.51
C ASP A 251 45.39 19.07 -4.19
N PRO A 252 44.46 20.05 -4.08
CA PRO A 252 44.71 21.42 -4.49
C PRO A 252 45.00 22.28 -3.25
N THR A 253 46.26 22.32 -2.85
CA THR A 253 46.79 23.37 -1.95
C THR A 253 47.91 24.10 -2.71
N GLU A 254 47.57 25.26 -3.27
CA GLU A 254 47.82 26.59 -2.69
C GLU A 254 49.15 27.22 -3.19
N THR A 255 48.99 28.35 -3.89
CA THR A 255 49.91 29.50 -3.95
C THR A 255 51.31 29.34 -4.56
N ASP A 256 51.41 29.81 -5.81
CA ASP A 256 52.60 30.47 -6.38
C ASP A 256 52.96 31.72 -5.53
N PRO A 257 54.25 31.95 -5.21
CA PRO A 257 54.85 33.14 -5.82
C PRO A 257 56.37 33.02 -6.12
N ASN A 258 56.70 33.55 -7.29
CA ASN A 258 57.96 34.20 -7.68
C ASN A 258 59.10 33.34 -8.27
N ALA A 259 59.30 33.58 -9.59
CA ALA A 259 60.57 34.02 -10.22
C ALA A 259 61.70 32.97 -10.30
N SER A 260 62.38 32.69 -11.42
CA SER A 260 62.65 33.47 -12.63
C SER A 260 63.49 32.61 -13.61
N GLU A 261 63.45 32.96 -14.91
CA GLU A 261 64.52 32.82 -15.93
C GLU A 261 64.82 31.47 -16.64
N ASN A 262 64.44 31.40 -17.94
CA ASN A 262 65.20 31.08 -19.20
C ASN A 262 66.64 30.48 -19.14
N PRO A 263 67.28 30.02 -20.25
CA PRO A 263 66.85 29.45 -21.55
C PRO A 263 67.74 28.24 -22.07
N GLN A 264 67.38 27.66 -23.22
CA GLN A 264 68.18 26.91 -24.25
C GLN A 264 69.58 26.29 -23.95
N ASP A 265 69.78 24.99 -24.29
CA ASP A 265 70.95 24.46 -25.05
C ASP A 265 70.73 22.97 -25.42
N ARG A 266 70.54 22.58 -26.70
CA ARG A 266 71.51 22.10 -27.70
C ARG A 266 72.29 20.80 -27.40
N SER A 267 72.19 19.88 -28.37
CA SER A 267 73.26 19.02 -28.93
C SER A 267 73.66 17.70 -28.25
N HIS A 268 73.31 16.60 -28.95
CA HIS A 268 74.17 15.53 -29.49
C HIS A 268 75.43 14.97 -28.77
N LYS A 269 75.54 13.63 -28.92
CA LYS A 269 76.66 12.67 -28.79
C LYS A 269 76.85 12.07 -27.38
N SER A 270 77.05 10.76 -27.20
CA SER A 270 77.62 9.74 -28.11
C SER A 270 76.79 8.46 -28.17
#